data_AF-A0A357PSX3-F1
#
_entry.id   AF-A0A357PSX3-F1
#
_cell.length_a   1.000
_cell.length_b   1.000
_cell.length_c   1.000
_cell.angle_alpha   90.00
_cell.angle_beta   90.00
_cell.angle_gamma   90.00
#
_symmetry.space_group_name_H-M   'P 1'
#
loop_
_entity.id
_entity.type
_entity.pdbx_description
1 polymer ?
#
loop_
_entity_poly.entity_id
_entity_poly.type
_entity_poly.pdbx_seq_one_letter_code
_entity_poly.pdbx_strand_id
1 'polypeptide(L)'
;MKNSRSDILLAALQMFATHGFDAVSLEQITDNLGMVKSSIYKHFKNKQDIFDSIIDYMATRDAEFTARFAMPDTASGGVATLAAVSEFSHAMFDFWTRDKFAVAFRHMMTVEQYKSPRMRRIYHQYFGAGPVEYI
;
A
#
# COMPACT_ATOMS: atom_id res chain seq x y z
N MET A 1 -20.70 -14.83 -6.28
CA MET A 1 -19.85 -14.31 -5.19
C MET A 1 -19.71 -12.81 -5.38
N LYS A 2 -20.01 -11.98 -4.38
CA LYS A 2 -19.69 -10.54 -4.44
C LYS A 2 -18.27 -10.37 -3.91
N ASN A 3 -17.32 -10.01 -4.77
CA ASN A 3 -16.00 -9.59 -4.31
C ASN A 3 -16.15 -8.21 -3.66
N SER A 4 -15.58 -8.06 -2.46
CA SER A 4 -15.57 -6.77 -1.77
C SER A 4 -14.62 -5.81 -2.49
N ARG A 5 -14.77 -4.49 -2.26
CA ARG A 5 -13.85 -3.49 -2.81
C ARG A 5 -12.39 -3.79 -2.44
N SER A 6 -12.15 -4.28 -1.22
CA SER A 6 -10.84 -4.72 -0.73
C SER A 6 -10.28 -5.95 -1.46
N ASP A 7 -11.12 -6.93 -1.83
CA ASP A 7 -10.66 -8.10 -2.60
C ASP A 7 -10.17 -7.70 -3.99
N ILE A 8 -10.88 -6.76 -4.64
CA ILE A 8 -10.48 -6.22 -5.94
C ILE A 8 -9.15 -5.47 -5.83
N LEU A 9 -8.98 -4.64 -4.79
CA LEU A 9 -7.73 -3.92 -4.56
C LEU A 9 -6.56 -4.87 -4.35
N LEU A 10 -6.72 -5.91 -3.52
CA LEU A 10 -5.66 -6.88 -3.26
C LEU A 10 -5.27 -7.64 -4.53
N ALA A 11 -6.24 -8.12 -5.30
CA ALA A 11 -5.97 -8.85 -6.54
C ALA A 11 -5.29 -7.96 -7.59
N ALA A 12 -5.79 -6.74 -7.80
CA ALA A 12 -5.18 -5.78 -8.70
C ALA A 12 -3.74 -5.45 -8.27
N LEU A 13 -3.52 -5.21 -6.98
CA LEU A 13 -2.20 -4.93 -6.43
C LEU A 13 -1.23 -6.08 -6.64
N GLN A 14 -1.65 -7.32 -6.43
CA GLN A 14 -0.81 -8.50 -6.68
C GLN A 14 -0.43 -8.63 -8.16
N MET A 15 -1.37 -8.36 -9.06
CA MET A 15 -1.10 -8.35 -10.51
C MET A 15 -0.13 -7.22 -10.89
N PHE A 16 -0.33 -6.00 -10.38
CA PHE A 16 0.59 -4.87 -10.60
C PHE A 16 1.98 -5.16 -10.03
N ALA A 17 2.08 -5.78 -8.86
CA ALA A 17 3.36 -6.17 -8.25
C ALA A 17 4.11 -7.22 -9.07
N THR A 18 3.39 -8.10 -9.78
CA THR A 18 3.98 -9.20 -10.55
C THR A 18 4.34 -8.81 -11.97
N HIS A 19 3.47 -8.03 -12.62
CA HIS A 19 3.56 -7.73 -14.05
C HIS A 19 3.90 -6.26 -14.36
N GLY A 20 3.86 -5.39 -13.36
CA GLY A 20 3.94 -3.95 -13.52
C GLY A 20 2.57 -3.32 -13.79
N PHE A 21 2.41 -2.05 -13.41
CA PHE A 21 1.16 -1.31 -13.54
C PHE A 21 0.71 -1.17 -15.00
N ASP A 22 1.63 -0.88 -15.91
CA ASP A 22 1.33 -0.65 -17.32
C ASP A 22 0.85 -1.91 -18.04
N ALA A 23 1.36 -3.09 -17.67
CA ALA A 23 1.11 -4.35 -18.35
C ALA A 23 -0.23 -5.01 -17.99
N VAL A 24 -0.92 -4.51 -16.95
CA VAL A 24 -2.18 -5.08 -16.47
C VAL A 24 -3.36 -4.22 -16.97
N SER A 25 -4.43 -4.86 -17.43
CA SER A 25 -5.70 -4.22 -17.80
C SER A 25 -6.81 -4.50 -16.78
N LEU A 26 -7.92 -3.74 -16.84
CA LEU A 26 -9.08 -4.02 -15.97
C LEU A 26 -9.71 -5.37 -16.32
N GLU A 27 -9.72 -5.75 -17.60
CA GLU A 27 -10.25 -7.03 -18.07
C GLU A 27 -9.49 -8.20 -17.44
N GLN A 28 -8.15 -8.13 -17.43
CA GLN A 28 -7.34 -9.16 -16.79
C GLN A 28 -7.62 -9.27 -15.28
N ILE A 29 -7.83 -8.14 -14.61
CA ILE A 29 -8.21 -8.12 -13.18
C ILE A 29 -9.58 -8.77 -12.98
N THR A 30 -10.56 -8.47 -13.84
CA THR A 30 -11.89 -9.09 -13.74
C THR A 30 -11.87 -10.58 -14.04
N ASP A 31 -11.09 -11.01 -15.03
CA ASP A 31 -10.96 -12.41 -15.43
C ASP A 31 -10.29 -13.21 -14.31
N ASN A 32 -9.23 -12.66 -13.70
CA ASN A 32 -8.55 -13.26 -12.55
C ASN A 32 -9.48 -13.43 -11.34
N LEU A 33 -10.45 -12.53 -11.16
CA LEU A 33 -11.43 -12.57 -10.07
C LEU A 33 -12.71 -13.34 -10.42
N GLY A 34 -12.84 -13.88 -11.64
CA GLY A 34 -14.08 -14.49 -12.13
C GLY A 34 -15.28 -13.54 -12.12
N MET A 35 -15.03 -12.23 -12.30
CA MET A 35 -16.04 -11.19 -12.26
C MET A 35 -16.53 -10.80 -13.64
N VAL A 36 -17.81 -10.45 -13.75
CA VAL A 36 -18.34 -9.81 -14.95
C VAL A 36 -17.76 -8.40 -15.05
N LYS A 37 -17.31 -8.00 -16.26
CA LYS A 37 -16.72 -6.68 -16.54
C LYS A 37 -17.55 -5.50 -16.02
N SER A 38 -18.88 -5.55 -16.10
CA SER A 38 -19.75 -4.50 -15.55
C SER A 38 -19.64 -4.31 -14.03
N SER A 39 -19.12 -5.30 -13.29
CA SER A 39 -19.00 -5.25 -11.84
C SER A 39 -17.80 -4.45 -11.38
N ILE A 40 -16.66 -4.48 -12.08
CA ILE A 40 -15.49 -3.68 -11.69
C ILE A 40 -15.78 -2.18 -11.84
N TYR A 41 -16.53 -1.82 -12.89
CA TYR A 41 -16.92 -0.43 -13.15
C TYR A 41 -17.89 0.16 -12.12
N LYS A 42 -18.52 -0.67 -11.27
CA LYS A 42 -19.29 -0.19 -10.11
C LYS A 42 -18.39 0.28 -8.97
N HIS A 43 -17.15 -0.19 -8.92
CA HIS A 43 -16.20 0.13 -7.87
C HIS A 43 -15.13 1.12 -8.32
N PHE A 44 -14.72 1.05 -9.60
CA PHE A 44 -13.61 1.83 -10.14
C PHE A 44 -13.89 2.30 -11.55
N LYS A 45 -13.60 3.58 -11.82
CA LYS A 45 -13.84 4.19 -13.14
C LYS A 45 -12.84 3.71 -14.19
N ASN A 46 -11.59 3.48 -13.78
CA ASN A 46 -10.49 3.09 -14.65
C ASN A 46 -9.34 2.49 -13.82
N LYS A 47 -8.23 2.14 -14.49
CA LYS A 47 -7.07 1.49 -13.86
C LYS A 47 -6.36 2.43 -12.88
N GLN A 48 -6.33 3.73 -13.20
CA GLN A 48 -5.73 4.74 -12.34
C GLN A 48 -6.51 4.90 -11.03
N ASP A 49 -7.84 4.83 -11.06
CA ASP A 49 -8.71 4.87 -9.89
C ASP A 49 -8.45 3.68 -8.94
N ILE A 50 -8.17 2.49 -9.49
CA ILE A 50 -7.73 1.33 -8.70
C ILE A 50 -6.38 1.62 -8.03
N PHE A 51 -5.42 2.15 -8.78
CA PHE A 51 -4.10 2.49 -8.25
C PHE A 51 -4.19 3.53 -7.13
N ASP A 52 -4.91 4.62 -7.36
CA ASP A 52 -5.08 5.69 -6.38
C ASP A 52 -5.78 5.14 -5.12
N SER A 53 -6.78 4.29 -5.30
CA SER A 53 -7.44 3.60 -4.20
C SER A 53 -6.54 2.64 -3.43
N ILE A 54 -5.54 2.02 -4.07
CA ILE A 54 -4.52 1.21 -3.40
C ILE A 54 -3.64 2.10 -2.52
N ILE A 55 -3.23 3.27 -3.02
CA ILE A 55 -2.43 4.24 -2.26
C ILE A 55 -3.22 4.74 -1.04
N ASP A 56 -4.47 5.16 -1.22
CA ASP A 56 -5.32 5.68 -0.14
C ASP A 56 -5.61 4.61 0.92
N TYR A 57 -5.85 3.37 0.47
CA TYR A 57 -6.06 2.24 1.38
C TYR A 57 -4.78 1.94 2.17
N MET A 58 -3.60 2.01 1.56
CA MET A 58 -2.34 1.87 2.29
C MET A 58 -2.13 3.01 3.29
N ALA A 59 -2.37 4.26 2.89
CA ALA A 59 -2.19 5.43 3.75
C ALA A 59 -3.05 5.34 5.03
N THR A 60 -4.29 4.88 4.88
CA THR A 60 -5.20 4.68 6.01
C THR A 60 -4.67 3.60 6.95
N ARG A 61 -4.20 2.47 6.41
CA ARG A 61 -3.68 1.36 7.22
C ARG A 61 -2.37 1.69 7.92
N ASP A 62 -1.49 2.44 7.26
CA ASP A 62 -0.22 2.90 7.81
C ASP A 62 -0.45 3.90 8.96
N ALA A 63 -1.40 4.82 8.81
CA ALA A 63 -1.80 5.75 9.86
C ALA A 63 -2.45 5.02 11.06
N GLU A 64 -3.37 4.08 10.81
CA GLU A 64 -3.97 3.24 11.85
C GLU A 64 -2.92 2.43 12.61
N PHE A 65 -1.94 1.88 11.89
CA PHE A 65 -0.83 1.13 12.47
C PHE A 65 0.03 2.02 13.36
N THR A 66 0.47 3.16 12.84
CA THR A 66 1.30 4.13 13.59
C THR A 66 0.61 4.61 14.87
N ALA A 67 -0.68 4.95 14.78
CA ALA A 67 -1.46 5.41 15.93
C ALA A 67 -1.54 4.35 17.06
N ARG A 68 -1.55 3.06 16.72
CA ARG A 68 -1.61 1.96 17.68
C ARG A 68 -0.33 1.81 18.51
N PHE A 69 0.83 2.15 17.94
CA PHE A 69 2.13 2.00 18.61
C PHE A 69 2.60 3.27 19.33
N ALA A 70 1.77 4.32 19.35
CA ALA A 70 1.99 5.54 20.13
C ALA A 70 3.41 6.12 19.99
N MET A 71 3.98 6.06 18.77
CA MET A 71 5.24 6.76 18.50
C MET A 71 5.00 8.25 18.77
N PRO A 72 5.81 8.90 19.63
CA PRO A 72 5.63 10.31 19.91
C PRO A 72 5.72 11.07 18.59
N ASP A 73 4.69 11.84 18.29
CA ASP A 73 4.69 12.75 17.16
C ASP A 73 5.91 13.67 17.32
N THR A 74 6.83 13.71 16.36
CA THR A 74 8.02 14.55 16.43
C THR A 74 7.65 16.02 16.60
N ALA A 75 6.44 16.41 16.20
CA ALA A 75 5.84 17.73 16.45
C ALA A 75 5.59 18.04 17.94
N SER A 76 5.49 17.02 18.80
CA SER A 76 5.22 17.17 20.23
C SER A 76 6.48 17.29 21.11
N GLY A 77 7.69 17.23 20.51
CA GLY A 77 8.96 17.44 21.21
C GLY A 77 9.34 16.32 22.20
N GLY A 78 8.62 15.19 22.19
CA GLY A 78 8.96 14.00 22.96
C GLY A 78 10.04 13.17 22.27
N VAL A 79 11.03 12.70 23.04
CA VAL A 79 12.05 11.75 22.54
C VAL A 79 11.52 10.34 22.73
N ALA A 80 11.46 9.55 21.64
CA ALA A 80 11.11 8.14 21.72
C ALA A 80 12.14 7.37 22.56
N THR A 81 11.68 6.52 23.48
CA THR A 81 12.59 5.65 24.22
C THR A 81 13.13 4.56 23.29
N LEU A 82 14.32 4.05 23.58
CA LEU A 82 14.92 2.97 22.78
C LEU A 82 14.05 1.71 22.76
N ALA A 83 13.30 1.45 23.84
CA ALA A 83 12.32 0.36 23.91
C ALA A 83 11.13 0.59 22.97
N ALA A 84 10.57 1.81 22.94
CA ALA A 84 9.48 2.17 22.03
C ALA A 84 9.92 2.08 20.56
N VAL A 85 11.12 2.58 20.24
CA VAL A 85 11.71 2.48 18.89
C VAL A 85 11.88 1.00 18.50
N SER A 86 12.38 0.17 19.40
CA SER A 86 12.54 -1.27 19.14
C SER A 86 11.20 -1.95 18.90
N GLU A 87 10.19 -1.71 19.74
CA GLU A 87 8.85 -2.29 19.58
C GLU A 87 8.20 -1.86 18.26
N PHE A 88 8.22 -0.57 17.97
CA PHE A 88 7.72 -0.01 16.72
C PHE A 88 8.46 -0.60 15.51
N SER A 89 9.79 -0.71 15.56
CA SER A 89 10.60 -1.27 14.47
C SER A 89 10.24 -2.73 14.17
N HIS A 90 10.05 -3.55 15.20
CA HIS A 90 9.61 -4.94 15.02
C HIS A 90 8.19 -5.00 14.43
N ALA A 91 7.29 -4.17 14.93
CA ALA A 91 5.91 -4.11 14.46
C ALA A 91 5.85 -3.68 12.98
N MET A 92 6.55 -2.60 12.61
CA MET A 92 6.65 -2.12 11.23
C MET A 92 7.27 -3.16 10.32
N PHE A 93 8.35 -3.82 10.76
CA PHE A 93 8.96 -4.91 10.01
C PHE A 93 7.97 -6.04 9.76
N ASP A 94 7.25 -6.50 10.78
CA ASP A 94 6.26 -7.57 10.63
C ASP A 94 5.09 -7.15 9.73
N PHE A 95 4.59 -5.91 9.84
CA PHE A 95 3.54 -5.40 8.96
C PHE A 95 3.99 -5.41 7.49
N TRP A 96 5.12 -4.79 7.19
CA TRP A 96 5.62 -4.67 5.81
C TRP A 96 6.13 -5.99 5.21
N THR A 97 6.40 -7.02 6.02
CA THR A 97 6.91 -8.32 5.56
C THR A 97 5.89 -9.45 5.59
N ARG A 98 4.83 -9.36 6.40
CA ARG A 98 3.85 -10.44 6.57
C ARG A 98 2.44 -10.10 6.12
N ASP A 99 2.04 -8.82 6.17
CA ASP A 99 0.72 -8.44 5.68
C ASP A 99 0.65 -8.55 4.16
N LYS A 100 -0.31 -9.34 3.65
CA LYS A 100 -0.41 -9.65 2.22
C LYS A 100 -0.52 -8.41 1.34
N PHE A 101 -1.24 -7.40 1.81
CA PHE A 101 -1.43 -6.17 1.06
C PHE A 101 -0.17 -5.29 1.15
N ALA A 102 0.41 -5.13 2.34
CA ALA A 102 1.64 -4.35 2.52
C ALA A 102 2.83 -4.93 1.75
N VAL A 103 3.00 -6.25 1.74
CA VAL A 103 4.03 -6.93 0.95
C VAL A 103 3.85 -6.68 -0.54
N ALA A 104 2.62 -6.86 -1.06
CA ALA A 104 2.34 -6.64 -2.48
C ALA A 104 2.52 -5.16 -2.86
N PHE A 105 2.12 -4.23 -1.97
CA PHE A 105 2.30 -2.80 -2.15
C PHE A 105 3.79 -2.43 -2.23
N ARG A 106 4.60 -2.94 -1.30
CA ARG A 106 6.06 -2.73 -1.34
C ARG A 106 6.67 -3.24 -2.63
N HIS A 107 6.28 -4.43 -3.08
CA HIS A 107 6.77 -4.99 -4.35
C HIS A 107 6.39 -4.10 -5.54
N MET A 108 5.11 -3.71 -5.65
CA MET A 108 4.65 -2.80 -6.70
C MET A 108 5.45 -1.49 -6.68
N MET A 109 5.57 -0.83 -5.53
CA MET A 109 6.27 0.45 -5.43
C MET A 109 7.76 0.33 -5.75
N THR A 110 8.40 -0.78 -5.38
CA THR A 110 9.82 -1.02 -5.68
C THR A 110 10.06 -1.15 -7.18
N VAL A 111 9.14 -1.78 -7.91
CA VAL A 111 9.21 -1.94 -9.37
C VAL A 111 8.86 -0.64 -10.10
N GLU A 112 7.81 0.05 -9.64
CA GLU A 112 7.23 1.21 -10.33
C GLU A 112 7.94 2.55 -10.04
N GLN A 113 8.81 2.62 -9.02
CA GLN A 113 9.45 3.88 -8.59
C GLN A 113 10.19 4.63 -9.72
N TYR A 114 10.70 3.92 -10.73
CA TYR A 114 11.48 4.52 -11.82
C TYR A 114 10.60 5.02 -12.99
N LYS A 115 9.30 4.72 -12.98
CA LYS A 115 8.38 5.03 -14.08
C LYS A 115 7.89 6.46 -14.09
N SER A 116 7.81 7.11 -12.92
CA SER A 116 7.45 8.53 -12.85
C SER A 116 7.94 9.21 -11.57
N PRO A 117 8.07 10.55 -11.58
CA PRO A 117 8.36 11.31 -10.36
C PRO A 117 7.33 11.09 -9.25
N ARG A 118 6.07 10.81 -9.60
CA ARG A 118 5.00 10.53 -8.63
C ARG A 118 5.25 9.20 -7.91
N MET A 119 5.55 8.13 -8.65
CA MET A 119 5.83 6.82 -8.05
C MET A 119 7.06 6.87 -7.15
N ARG A 120 8.12 7.54 -7.62
CA ARG A 120 9.32 7.76 -6.82
C ARG A 120 9.02 8.46 -5.49
N ARG A 121 8.20 9.52 -5.51
CA ARG A 121 7.80 10.23 -4.28
C ARG A 121 7.05 9.31 -3.31
N ILE A 122 6.08 8.55 -3.80
CA ILE A 122 5.32 7.59 -2.97
C ILE A 122 6.27 6.53 -2.38
N TYR A 123 7.20 5.99 -3.19
CA TYR A 123 8.19 5.03 -2.70
C TYR A 123 9.04 5.62 -1.57
N HIS A 124 9.57 6.84 -1.75
CA HIS A 124 10.36 7.49 -0.71
C HIS A 124 9.54 7.80 0.54
N GLN A 125 8.28 8.20 0.40
CA GLN A 125 7.39 8.46 1.53
C GLN A 125 7.21 7.21 2.41
N TYR A 126 7.01 6.03 1.82
CA TYR A 126 6.76 4.81 2.60
C TYR A 126 8.02 4.03 3.01
N PHE A 127 9.06 4.02 2.17
CA PHE A 127 10.20 3.11 2.33
C PHE A 127 11.56 3.79 2.44
N GLY A 128 11.64 5.08 2.10
CA GLY A 128 12.88 5.85 2.16
C GLY A 128 12.97 6.69 3.44
N ALA A 129 12.20 7.78 3.46
CA ALA A 129 12.19 8.75 4.55
C ALA A 129 11.19 8.39 5.65
N GLY A 130 10.06 7.74 5.32
CA GLY A 130 8.99 7.43 6.28
C GLY A 130 9.47 6.79 7.59
N PRO A 131 10.21 5.67 7.56
CA PRO A 131 10.72 5.04 8.78
C PRO A 131 11.63 5.94 9.64
N VAL A 132 12.26 6.95 9.03
CA VAL A 132 13.13 7.92 9.69
C VAL A 132 12.35 9.15 10.16
N GLU A 133 11.23 9.48 9.52
CA GLU A 133 10.34 10.58 9.93
C GLU A 133 9.63 10.29 11.27
N TYR A 134 9.54 9.02 11.69
CA TYR A 134 9.02 8.61 12.99
C TYR A 134 10.06 8.59 14.12
N ILE A 135 11.34 8.86 13.84
CA ILE A 135 12.46 8.82 14.81
C ILE A 135 12.93 10.25 15.09
#